data_AF-A0A136KN10-F1
#
_entry.id   AF-A0A136KN10-F1
#
_cell.length_a   1.000
_cell.length_b   1.000
_cell.length_c   1.000
_cell.angle_alpha   90.00
_cell.angle_beta   90.00
_cell.angle_gamma   90.00
#
_symmetry.space_group_name_H-M   'P 1'
#
loop_
_entity.id
_entity.type
_entity.pdbx_description
1 polymer ?
#
loop_
_entity_poly.entity_id
_entity_poly.type
_entity_poly.pdbx_seq_one_letter_code
_entity_poly.pdbx_strand_id
1 'polypeptide(L)'
;MLPRDLTKDLKDRLNSIKGQVEGVIKMLDESNDPAQILNQFKAVNKGFEKAQHLLLDEVFRKTLAMIISEALEACPGNCGQEERISIIKNQFPDLGLYELTDKMKEIDKVYEYLLKKREGMKEISLTIDNMVCQGCAEKISDILKETKGVEDVNTKAIKKNSEHQV
;
A
#
# COMPACT_ATOMS: atom_id res chain seq x y z
N MET A 1 2.83 -4.03 -6.01
CA MET A 1 3.30 -3.13 -7.11
C MET A 1 3.22 -1.68 -6.64
N LEU A 2 4.14 -0.80 -7.07
CA LEU A 2 4.08 0.64 -6.71
C LEU A 2 2.88 1.34 -7.40
N PRO A 3 2.07 2.11 -6.68
CA PRO A 3 0.93 2.83 -7.24
C PRO A 3 1.34 3.86 -8.31
N ARG A 4 0.61 3.88 -9.43
CA ARG A 4 0.97 4.73 -10.59
C ARG A 4 0.91 6.22 -10.27
N ASP A 5 -0.06 6.63 -9.49
CA ASP A 5 -0.26 7.97 -8.96
C ASP A 5 0.95 8.44 -8.14
N LEU A 6 1.46 7.59 -7.25
CA LEU A 6 2.64 7.91 -6.43
C LEU A 6 3.91 8.02 -7.29
N THR A 7 4.03 7.21 -8.36
CA THR A 7 5.23 7.25 -9.22
C THR A 7 5.27 8.39 -10.22
N LYS A 8 4.16 9.12 -10.44
CA LYS A 8 4.07 10.15 -11.48
C LYS A 8 5.01 11.32 -11.22
N ASP A 9 4.93 11.94 -10.04
CA ASP A 9 5.77 13.09 -9.69
C ASP A 9 7.27 12.75 -9.72
N LEU A 10 7.61 11.53 -9.29
CA LEU A 10 8.98 11.03 -9.35
C LEU A 10 9.47 10.92 -10.80
N LYS A 11 8.66 10.38 -11.71
CA LYS A 11 9.01 10.30 -13.14
C LYS A 11 9.22 11.68 -13.75
N ASP A 12 8.34 12.64 -13.43
CA ASP A 12 8.45 14.01 -13.94
C ASP A 12 9.75 14.67 -13.47
N ARG A 13 10.15 14.47 -12.20
CA ARG A 13 11.43 14.95 -11.66
C ARG A 13 12.63 14.28 -12.33
N LEU A 14 12.58 12.96 -12.53
CA LEU A 14 13.65 12.23 -13.20
C LEU A 14 13.83 12.69 -14.67
N ASN A 15 12.73 12.99 -15.37
CA ASN A 15 12.78 13.57 -16.71
C ASN A 15 13.41 14.97 -16.72
N SER A 16 13.13 15.79 -15.70
CA SER A 16 13.79 17.09 -15.55
C SER A 16 15.30 16.94 -15.31
N ILE A 17 15.70 16.01 -14.42
CA ILE A 17 17.11 15.71 -14.15
C ILE A 17 17.81 15.18 -15.40
N LYS A 18 17.15 14.32 -16.19
CA LYS A 18 17.68 13.87 -17.48
C LYS A 18 18.06 15.04 -18.38
N GLY A 19 17.17 16.04 -18.53
CA GLY A 19 17.46 17.25 -19.30
C GLY A 19 18.63 18.06 -18.73
N GLN A 20 18.78 18.11 -17.40
CA GLN A 20 19.93 18.77 -16.77
C GLN A 20 21.25 18.02 -17.06
N VAL A 21 21.24 16.69 -17.03
CA VAL A 21 22.41 15.86 -17.38
C VAL A 21 22.79 16.05 -18.85
N GLU A 22 21.82 16.05 -19.76
CA GLU A 22 22.04 16.35 -21.18
C GLU A 22 22.65 17.74 -21.38
N GLY A 23 22.19 18.74 -20.59
CA GLY A 23 22.79 20.06 -20.56
C GLY A 23 24.26 20.07 -20.14
N VAL A 24 24.62 19.31 -19.10
CA VAL A 24 26.02 19.18 -18.66
C VAL A 24 26.90 18.55 -19.75
N ILE A 25 26.43 17.49 -20.42
CA ILE A 25 27.16 16.83 -21.52
C ILE A 25 27.46 17.85 -22.62
N LYS A 26 26.44 18.59 -23.07
CA LYS A 26 26.61 19.63 -24.08
C LYS A 26 27.62 20.70 -23.64
N MET A 27 27.64 21.05 -22.36
CA MET A 27 28.59 22.04 -21.87
C MET A 27 30.05 21.58 -21.92
N LEU A 28 30.29 20.27 -21.77
CA LEU A 28 31.62 19.68 -21.89
C LEU A 28 32.09 19.68 -23.36
N ASP A 29 31.18 19.42 -24.30
CA ASP A 29 31.49 19.42 -25.74
C ASP A 29 31.84 20.83 -26.26
N GLU A 30 31.20 21.87 -25.72
CA GLU A 30 31.33 23.26 -26.18
C GLU A 30 32.48 24.05 -25.52
N SER A 31 33.33 23.39 -24.71
CA SER A 31 34.43 24.05 -23.96
C SER A 31 33.95 25.22 -23.07
N ASN A 32 32.81 25.03 -22.38
CA ASN A 32 32.24 26.05 -21.52
C ASN A 32 33.08 26.31 -20.25
N ASP A 33 32.80 27.44 -19.60
CA ASP A 33 33.45 27.86 -18.36
C ASP A 33 33.39 26.76 -17.27
N PRO A 34 34.54 26.32 -16.72
CA PRO A 34 34.60 25.28 -15.69
C PRO A 34 33.74 25.55 -14.47
N ALA A 35 33.58 26.82 -14.05
CA ALA A 35 32.75 27.16 -12.91
C ALA A 35 31.26 26.96 -13.19
N GLN A 36 30.80 27.29 -14.41
CA GLN A 36 29.43 27.01 -14.84
C GLN A 36 29.14 25.50 -14.92
N ILE A 37 30.07 24.70 -15.46
CA ILE A 37 29.94 23.24 -15.52
C ILE A 37 29.78 22.66 -14.11
N LEU A 38 30.64 23.09 -13.18
CA LEU A 38 30.58 22.66 -11.78
C LEU A 38 29.24 23.03 -11.11
N ASN A 39 28.72 24.24 -11.40
CA ASN A 39 27.45 24.69 -10.84
C ASN A 39 26.26 23.87 -11.37
N GLN A 40 26.24 23.54 -12.66
CA GLN A 40 25.20 22.69 -13.22
C GLN A 40 25.27 21.26 -12.68
N PHE A 41 26.47 20.71 -12.55
CA PHE A 41 26.65 19.39 -11.94
C PHE A 41 26.13 19.34 -10.49
N LYS A 42 26.41 20.39 -9.69
CA LYS A 42 25.84 20.53 -8.34
C LYS A 42 24.31 20.62 -8.34
N ALA A 43 23.72 21.28 -9.33
CA ALA A 43 22.27 21.37 -9.48
C ALA A 43 21.66 20.00 -9.76
N VAL A 44 22.26 19.22 -10.66
CA VAL A 44 21.88 17.82 -10.94
C VAL A 44 21.92 16.99 -9.65
N ASN A 45 23.01 17.07 -8.88
CA ASN A 45 23.16 16.29 -7.65
C ASN A 45 22.05 16.59 -6.63
N LYS A 46 21.75 17.88 -6.40
CA LYS A 46 20.64 18.31 -5.53
C LYS A 46 19.28 17.87 -6.07
N GLY A 47 19.10 17.84 -7.39
CA GLY A 47 17.90 17.31 -8.04
C GLY A 47 17.72 15.82 -7.71
N PHE A 48 18.80 15.04 -7.84
CA PHE A 48 18.83 13.62 -7.52
C PHE A 48 18.54 13.33 -6.03
N GLU A 49 19.19 14.06 -5.11
CA GLU A 49 18.94 13.93 -3.67
C GLU A 49 17.46 14.16 -3.34
N LYS A 50 16.84 15.18 -3.93
CA LYS A 50 15.39 15.44 -3.76
C LYS A 50 14.52 14.34 -4.35
N ALA A 51 14.87 13.81 -5.52
CA ALA A 51 14.15 12.71 -6.14
C ALA A 51 14.26 11.42 -5.30
N GLN A 52 15.41 11.17 -4.69
CA GLN A 52 15.60 10.07 -3.75
C GLN A 52 14.72 10.22 -2.51
N HIS A 53 14.66 11.41 -1.89
CA HIS A 53 13.76 11.66 -0.77
C HIS A 53 12.30 11.44 -1.15
N LEU A 54 11.88 11.92 -2.32
CA LEU A 54 10.53 11.70 -2.82
C LEU A 54 10.22 10.21 -2.99
N LEU A 55 11.14 9.44 -3.59
CA LEU A 55 10.98 7.99 -3.75
C LEU A 55 10.74 7.30 -2.40
N LEU A 56 11.49 7.68 -1.38
CA LEU A 56 11.45 6.99 -0.10
C LEU A 56 10.23 7.39 0.74
N ASP A 57 9.95 8.68 0.87
CA ASP A 57 8.86 9.17 1.73
C ASP A 57 7.49 9.13 1.02
N GLU A 58 7.42 9.61 -0.22
CA GLU A 58 6.14 9.75 -0.91
C GLU A 58 5.73 8.47 -1.64
N VAL A 59 6.68 7.70 -2.16
CA VAL A 59 6.36 6.46 -2.88
C VAL A 59 6.42 5.26 -1.95
N PHE A 60 7.58 4.96 -1.35
CA PHE A 60 7.76 3.72 -0.59
C PHE A 60 7.01 3.70 0.72
N ARG A 61 7.15 4.72 1.56
CA ARG A 61 6.47 4.76 2.86
C ARG A 61 4.94 4.75 2.69
N LYS A 62 4.39 5.50 1.72
CA LYS A 62 2.95 5.43 1.42
C LYS A 62 2.51 4.08 0.85
N THR A 63 3.28 3.49 -0.05
CA THR A 63 2.99 2.14 -0.57
C THR A 63 2.98 1.11 0.55
N LEU A 64 3.96 1.17 1.46
CA LEU A 64 4.02 0.30 2.62
C LEU A 64 2.80 0.47 3.53
N ALA A 65 2.37 1.71 3.78
CA ALA A 65 1.12 1.96 4.53
C ALA A 65 -0.10 1.32 3.87
N MET A 66 -0.21 1.42 2.54
CA MET A 66 -1.30 0.78 1.78
C MET A 66 -1.26 -0.74 1.94
N ILE A 67 -0.09 -1.37 1.76
CA ILE A 67 0.04 -2.83 1.90
C ILE A 67 -0.27 -3.28 3.33
N ILE A 68 0.14 -2.51 4.35
CA ILE A 68 -0.23 -2.77 5.75
C ILE A 68 -1.75 -2.75 5.92
N SER A 69 -2.42 -1.74 5.35
CA SER A 69 -3.89 -1.63 5.39
C SER A 69 -4.55 -2.83 4.70
N GLU A 70 -4.12 -3.19 3.50
CA GLU A 70 -4.63 -4.34 2.75
C GLU A 70 -4.41 -5.66 3.49
N ALA A 71 -3.24 -5.83 4.12
CA ALA A 71 -2.92 -7.01 4.93
C ALA A 71 -3.80 -7.12 6.18
N LEU A 72 -4.12 -5.99 6.83
CA LEU A 72 -5.04 -5.94 7.96
C LEU A 72 -6.48 -6.28 7.54
N GLU A 73 -6.94 -5.73 6.43
CA GLU A 73 -8.26 -6.08 5.87
C GLU A 73 -8.34 -7.55 5.47
N ALA A 74 -7.24 -8.11 4.94
CA ALA A 74 -7.16 -9.51 4.56
C ALA A 74 -7.00 -10.48 5.75
N CYS A 75 -6.73 -9.98 6.96
CA CYS A 75 -6.56 -10.76 8.18
C CYS A 75 -7.58 -10.33 9.26
N PRO A 76 -8.83 -10.83 9.20
CA PRO A 76 -9.89 -10.49 10.17
C PRO A 76 -9.67 -11.06 11.59
N GLY A 77 -8.52 -11.69 11.83
CA GLY A 77 -8.17 -12.46 13.03
C GLY A 77 -8.06 -13.96 12.72
N ASN A 78 -7.11 -14.66 13.35
CA ASN A 78 -6.82 -16.09 13.15
C ASN A 78 -6.31 -16.48 11.73
N CYS A 79 -5.66 -15.56 11.03
CA CYS A 79 -4.97 -15.77 9.77
C CYS A 79 -3.55 -16.40 9.92
N GLY A 80 -2.99 -16.47 11.12
CA GLY A 80 -1.66 -17.05 11.40
C GLY A 80 -0.48 -16.14 11.06
N GLN A 81 -0.73 -14.85 10.80
CA GLN A 81 0.26 -13.81 10.53
C GLN A 81 0.02 -12.53 11.36
N GLU A 82 -0.87 -12.57 12.34
CA GLU A 82 -1.32 -11.44 13.16
C GLU A 82 -0.16 -10.76 13.86
N GLU A 83 0.72 -11.57 14.47
CA GLU A 83 1.89 -11.08 15.18
C GLU A 83 2.82 -10.31 14.24
N ARG A 84 3.08 -10.85 13.05
CA ARG A 84 3.94 -10.20 12.05
C ARG A 84 3.33 -8.91 11.52
N ILE A 85 2.04 -8.92 11.19
CA ILE A 85 1.33 -7.71 10.71
C ILE A 85 1.33 -6.63 11.80
N SER A 86 1.09 -7.02 13.07
CA SER A 86 1.11 -6.10 14.22
C SER A 86 2.50 -5.49 14.46
N ILE A 87 3.57 -6.30 14.40
CA ILE A 87 4.95 -5.83 14.52
C ILE A 87 5.27 -4.82 13.42
N ILE A 88 4.97 -5.15 12.16
CA ILE A 88 5.26 -4.25 11.03
C ILE A 88 4.46 -2.94 11.17
N LYS A 89 3.19 -3.01 11.55
CA LYS A 89 2.34 -1.83 11.80
C LYS A 89 2.92 -0.92 12.89
N ASN A 90 3.38 -1.50 14.00
CA ASN A 90 3.91 -0.73 15.13
C ASN A 90 5.28 -0.12 14.81
N GLN A 91 6.10 -0.81 14.02
CA GLN A 91 7.40 -0.29 13.59
C GLN A 91 7.29 0.78 12.50
N PHE A 92 6.23 0.73 11.69
CA PHE A 92 6.07 1.58 10.50
C PHE A 92 6.34 3.08 10.72
N PRO A 93 5.85 3.74 11.78
CA PRO A 93 6.07 5.18 11.99
C PRO A 93 7.54 5.55 12.16
N ASP A 94 8.33 4.64 12.72
CA ASP A 94 9.73 4.88 13.10
C ASP A 94 10.74 4.29 12.10
N LEU A 95 10.27 3.64 11.03
CA LEU A 95 11.16 3.02 10.05
C LEU A 95 12.04 4.04 9.34
N GLY A 96 13.34 3.79 9.38
CA GLY A 96 14.34 4.54 8.62
C GLY A 96 14.23 4.29 7.12
N LEU A 97 14.74 5.23 6.33
CA LEU A 97 14.68 5.21 4.86
C LEU A 97 15.23 3.92 4.24
N TYR A 98 16.29 3.36 4.82
CA TYR A 98 16.94 2.13 4.32
C TYR A 98 16.24 0.85 4.78
N GLU A 99 15.36 0.92 5.79
CA GLU A 99 14.62 -0.23 6.31
C GLU A 99 13.28 -0.43 5.60
N LEU A 100 12.78 0.63 4.93
CA LEU A 100 11.52 0.62 4.19
C LEU A 100 11.48 -0.50 3.13
N THR A 101 12.55 -0.66 2.36
CA THR A 101 12.58 -1.62 1.23
C THR A 101 12.54 -3.07 1.71
N ASP A 102 13.20 -3.40 2.81
CA ASP A 102 13.18 -4.74 3.39
C ASP A 102 11.83 -5.05 4.02
N LYS A 103 11.22 -4.07 4.71
CA LYS A 103 9.87 -4.22 5.27
C LYS A 103 8.80 -4.35 4.20
N MET A 104 8.92 -3.63 3.08
CA MET A 104 8.04 -3.83 1.92
C MET A 104 8.11 -5.27 1.39
N LYS A 105 9.30 -5.86 1.25
CA LYS A 105 9.45 -7.26 0.82
C LYS A 105 8.89 -8.24 1.85
N GLU A 106 9.04 -7.96 3.13
CA GLU A 106 8.53 -8.80 4.20
C GLU A 106 7.00 -8.86 4.15
N ILE A 107 6.33 -7.70 4.06
CA ILE A 107 4.87 -7.65 4.05
C ILE A 107 4.27 -8.16 2.74
N ASP A 108 4.92 -7.94 1.60
CA ASP A 108 4.49 -8.51 0.31
C ASP A 108 4.41 -10.05 0.39
N LYS A 109 5.38 -10.69 1.05
CA LYS A 109 5.35 -12.15 1.26
C LYS A 109 4.19 -12.60 2.15
N VAL A 110 3.86 -11.81 3.17
CA VAL A 110 2.70 -12.07 4.03
C VAL A 110 1.41 -11.96 3.22
N TYR A 111 1.29 -10.91 2.40
CA TYR A 111 0.12 -10.70 1.56
C TYR A 111 -0.07 -11.83 0.53
N GLU A 112 0.99 -12.24 -0.15
CA GLU A 112 0.97 -13.39 -1.07
C GLU A 112 0.57 -14.69 -0.38
N TYR A 113 0.99 -14.91 0.87
CA TYR A 113 0.57 -16.06 1.66
C TYR A 113 -0.95 -16.01 1.96
N LEU A 114 -1.47 -14.84 2.35
CA LEU A 114 -2.90 -14.64 2.62
C LEU A 114 -3.75 -14.87 1.35
N LEU A 115 -3.31 -14.36 0.20
CA LEU A 115 -4.00 -14.58 -1.08
C LEU A 115 -4.10 -16.07 -1.44
N LYS A 116 -3.00 -16.82 -1.34
CA LYS A 116 -3.00 -18.27 -1.60
C LYS A 116 -3.91 -19.04 -0.65
N LYS A 117 -3.97 -18.63 0.61
CA LYS A 117 -4.88 -19.24 1.59
C LYS A 117 -6.34 -19.02 1.18
N ARG A 118 -6.67 -17.83 0.68
CA ARG A 118 -8.02 -17.45 0.23
C ARG A 118 -8.46 -18.19 -1.03
N GLU A 119 -7.57 -18.48 -1.98
CA GLU A 119 -7.90 -19.26 -3.20
C GLU A 119 -8.37 -20.70 -2.90
N GLY A 120 -8.01 -21.25 -1.75
CA GLY A 120 -8.47 -22.57 -1.28
C GLY A 120 -9.82 -22.54 -0.55
N MET A 121 -10.39 -21.36 -0.28
CA MET A 121 -11.62 -21.23 0.49
C MET A 121 -12.85 -21.30 -0.41
N LYS A 122 -13.92 -21.90 0.13
CA LYS A 122 -15.24 -21.85 -0.49
C LYS A 122 -16.06 -20.76 0.18
N GLU A 123 -16.53 -19.80 -0.63
CA GLU A 123 -17.49 -18.80 -0.17
C GLU A 123 -18.86 -19.46 0.01
N ILE A 124 -19.48 -19.25 1.18
CA ILE A 124 -20.84 -19.68 1.49
C ILE A 124 -21.65 -18.45 1.83
N SER A 125 -22.64 -18.11 1.00
CA SER A 125 -23.55 -16.99 1.23
C SER A 125 -24.84 -17.46 1.89
N LEU A 126 -25.17 -16.88 3.04
CA LEU A 126 -26.37 -17.17 3.81
C LEU A 126 -27.24 -15.92 3.88
N THR A 127 -28.49 -16.03 3.43
CA THR A 127 -29.49 -14.95 3.54
C THR A 127 -30.48 -15.32 4.63
N ILE A 128 -30.69 -14.42 5.58
CA ILE A 128 -31.70 -14.58 6.65
C ILE A 128 -32.77 -13.52 6.44
N ASP A 129 -33.94 -13.96 6.00
CA ASP A 129 -35.08 -13.08 5.80
C ASP A 129 -35.69 -12.62 7.14
N ASN A 130 -36.30 -11.43 7.13
CA ASN A 130 -37.03 -10.84 8.25
C ASN A 130 -36.20 -10.65 9.54
N MET A 131 -34.88 -10.50 9.45
CA MET A 131 -34.06 -10.10 10.59
C MET A 131 -34.21 -8.60 10.87
N VAL A 132 -34.90 -8.25 11.97
CA VAL A 132 -35.23 -6.86 12.33
C VAL A 132 -34.25 -6.25 13.35
N CYS A 133 -33.32 -7.05 13.87
CA CYS A 133 -32.41 -6.65 14.95
C CYS A 133 -30.95 -6.62 14.48
N GLN A 134 -30.33 -5.43 14.50
CA GLN A 134 -28.90 -5.27 14.20
C GLN A 134 -28.02 -6.07 15.17
N GLY A 135 -28.36 -6.06 16.47
CA GLY A 135 -27.60 -6.82 17.48
C GLY A 135 -27.70 -8.35 17.31
N CYS A 136 -28.72 -8.87 16.61
CA CYS A 136 -28.77 -10.28 16.26
C CYS A 136 -27.78 -10.62 15.14
N ALA A 137 -27.63 -9.73 14.15
CA ALA A 137 -26.65 -9.92 13.08
C ALA A 137 -25.21 -9.92 13.61
N GLU A 138 -24.90 -9.02 14.55
CA GLU A 138 -23.58 -8.95 15.21
C GLU A 138 -23.29 -10.25 15.99
N LYS A 139 -24.23 -10.71 16.82
CA LYS A 139 -24.06 -11.97 17.58
C LYS A 139 -23.87 -13.19 16.68
N ILE A 140 -24.59 -13.26 15.56
CA ILE A 140 -24.43 -14.37 14.60
C ILE A 140 -23.05 -14.31 13.95
N SER A 141 -22.58 -13.11 13.60
CA SER A 141 -21.23 -12.91 13.06
C SER A 141 -20.16 -13.42 14.03
N ASP A 142 -20.28 -13.08 15.31
CA ASP A 142 -19.32 -13.51 16.33
C ASP A 142 -19.28 -15.04 16.50
N ILE A 143 -20.45 -15.69 16.55
CA ILE A 143 -20.54 -17.16 16.62
C ILE A 143 -19.91 -17.83 15.38
N LEU A 144 -20.16 -17.29 14.19
CA LEU A 144 -19.60 -17.83 12.95
C LEU A 144 -18.07 -17.70 12.93
N LYS A 145 -17.52 -16.59 13.43
CA LYS A 145 -16.06 -16.39 13.53
C LYS A 145 -15.38 -17.39 14.47
N GLU A 146 -16.07 -17.85 15.50
CA GLU A 146 -15.56 -18.88 16.43
C GLU A 146 -15.70 -20.32 15.89
N THR A 147 -16.42 -20.50 14.77
CA THR A 147 -16.71 -21.83 14.22
C THR A 147 -15.48 -22.42 13.51
N LYS A 148 -15.12 -23.65 13.85
CA LYS A 148 -13.96 -24.35 13.27
C LYS A 148 -14.11 -24.48 11.74
N GLY A 149 -13.12 -23.95 11.01
CA GLY A 149 -13.07 -23.99 9.55
C GLY A 149 -13.66 -22.75 8.87
N VAL A 150 -14.21 -21.80 9.64
CA VAL A 150 -14.59 -20.48 9.15
C VAL A 150 -13.39 -19.56 9.33
N GLU A 151 -12.94 -18.91 8.24
CA GLU A 151 -11.80 -17.99 8.28
C GLU A 151 -12.19 -16.51 8.16
N ASP A 152 -13.34 -16.21 7.54
CA ASP A 152 -13.86 -14.85 7.43
C ASP A 152 -15.39 -14.85 7.42
N VAL A 153 -15.98 -13.78 7.97
CA VAL A 153 -17.44 -13.58 8.02
C VAL A 153 -17.76 -12.13 7.73
N ASN A 154 -18.41 -11.88 6.60
CA ASN A 154 -18.88 -10.55 6.20
C ASN A 154 -20.42 -10.47 6.28
N THR A 155 -20.94 -9.49 7.02
CA THR A 155 -22.39 -9.26 7.17
C THR A 155 -22.82 -7.98 6.47
N LYS A 156 -23.81 -8.08 5.58
CA LYS A 156 -24.46 -6.92 4.95
C LYS A 156 -25.92 -6.82 5.36
N ALA A 157 -26.32 -5.69 5.95
CA ALA A 157 -27.72 -5.41 6.23
C ALA A 157 -28.39 -4.84 4.97
N ILE A 158 -29.30 -5.61 4.36
CA ILE A 158 -30.09 -5.14 3.22
C ILE A 158 -31.28 -4.35 3.77
N LYS A 159 -31.24 -3.03 3.68
CA LYS A 159 -32.42 -2.19 3.96
C LYS A 159 -33.44 -2.44 2.86
N LYS A 160 -34.63 -2.90 3.23
CA LYS A 160 -35.78 -2.95 2.31
C LYS A 160 -36.10 -1.49 1.93
N ASN A 161 -35.74 -1.07 0.72
CA ASN A 161 -36.32 0.14 0.16
C ASN A 161 -37.82 -0.12 0.06
N SER A 162 -38.60 0.64 0.81
CA SER A 162 -40.05 0.64 0.70
C SER A 162 -40.42 1.11 -0.69
N GLU A 163 -40.70 0.16 -1.58
CA GLU A 163 -41.60 0.35 -2.71
C GLU A 163 -42.94 0.81 -2.13
N HIS A 164 -43.20 2.11 -2.15
CA HIS A 164 -44.57 2.59 -2.24
C HIS A 164 -44.83 2.82 -3.73
N GLN A 165 -45.51 1.85 -4.33
CA GLN A 165 -46.33 2.06 -5.52
C GLN A 165 -47.69 2.64 -5.09
N VAL A 166 -48.24 3.43 -6.01
CA VAL A 166 -49.57 4.08 -6.07
C VAL A 166 -49.66 5.46 -5.45
#